data_AF-A0A8H7KD39-F1
#
_entry.id   AF-A0A8H7KD39-F1
#
_cell.length_a   1.000
_cell.length_b   1.000
_cell.length_c   1.000
_cell.angle_alpha   90.00
_cell.angle_beta   90.00
_cell.angle_gamma   90.00
#
_symmetry.space_group_name_H-M   'P 1'
#
loop_
_entity.id
_entity.type
_entity.pdbx_description
1 polymer ?
#
loop_
_entity_poly.entity_id
_entity_poly.type
_entity_poly.pdbx_seq_one_letter_code
_entity_poly.pdbx_strand_id
1 'polypeptide(L)'
;MRAHEEYFGNYAVSKADAERMVCGENDESFRTGCIRPANAVYGQQGDACFGRLLSLPVIPTWIPHVIQNFVHGANVAEGHLRQEAVLARKGDCPQAGRPFIVTDPNPPSPLPTCTGPSPPSQSTPRSSSSYNP
;
A
#
# COMPACT_ATOMS: atom_id res chain seq x y z
N MET A 1 3.34 24.72 -0.82
CA MET A 1 2.67 23.80 -1.76
C MET A 1 3.69 23.49 -2.82
N ARG A 2 3.87 22.23 -3.19
CA ARG A 2 4.65 21.91 -4.39
C ARG A 2 3.97 22.50 -5.61
N ALA A 3 4.71 22.85 -6.65
CA ALA A 3 4.10 23.29 -7.89
C ALA A 3 3.27 22.14 -8.48
N HIS A 4 2.19 22.43 -9.20
CA HIS A 4 1.33 21.39 -9.81
C HIS A 4 2.15 20.39 -10.65
N GLU A 5 3.13 20.93 -11.39
CA GLU A 5 4.11 20.21 -12.22
C GLU A 5 4.91 19.12 -11.45
N GLU A 6 5.06 19.29 -10.13
CA GLU A 6 5.87 18.41 -9.28
C GLU A 6 5.08 17.20 -8.76
N TYR A 7 3.79 17.11 -9.10
CA TYR A 7 2.94 15.96 -8.78
C TYR A 7 2.79 15.04 -9.99
N PHE A 8 2.74 13.74 -9.72
CA PHE A 8 2.53 12.70 -10.75
C PHE A 8 1.14 12.71 -11.40
N GLY A 9 0.23 13.59 -10.96
CA GLY A 9 -1.07 13.79 -11.58
C GLY A 9 -2.08 14.53 -10.69
N ASN A 10 -3.21 14.90 -11.30
CA ASN A 10 -4.27 15.71 -10.66
C ASN A 10 -4.79 15.11 -9.35
N TYR A 11 -4.92 13.78 -9.28
CA TYR A 11 -5.37 13.10 -8.06
C TYR A 11 -4.45 13.40 -6.86
N ALA A 12 -3.13 13.37 -7.07
CA ALA A 12 -2.16 13.62 -6.01
C ALA A 12 -2.23 15.08 -5.53
N VAL A 13 -2.42 16.02 -6.46
CA VAL A 13 -2.60 17.45 -6.16
C VAL A 13 -3.85 17.64 -5.31
N SER A 14 -5.02 17.20 -5.79
CA SER A 14 -6.28 17.39 -5.08
C SER A 14 -6.30 16.74 -3.69
N LYS A 15 -5.60 15.60 -3.51
CA LYS A 15 -5.47 14.96 -2.20
C LYS A 15 -4.47 15.65 -1.27
N ALA A 16 -3.41 16.26 -1.78
CA ALA A 16 -2.51 17.09 -0.99
C ALA A 16 -3.22 18.36 -0.49
N ASP A 17 -4.07 18.95 -1.34
CA ASP A 17 -4.82 20.16 -1.02
C ASP A 17 -5.88 19.88 0.05
N ALA A 18 -6.64 18.80 -0.13
CA ALA A 18 -7.65 18.36 0.83
C ALA A 18 -7.02 18.07 2.21
N GLU A 19 -5.88 17.38 2.25
CA GLU A 19 -5.17 17.12 3.51
C GLU A 19 -4.78 18.41 4.23
N ARG A 20 -4.24 19.38 3.49
CA ARG A 20 -3.83 20.67 4.06
C ARG A 20 -5.03 21.45 4.58
N MET A 21 -6.16 21.43 3.88
CA MET A 21 -7.39 22.08 4.33
C MET A 21 -7.88 21.45 5.64
N VAL A 22 -8.02 20.12 5.69
CA VAL A 22 -8.49 19.41 6.89
C VAL A 22 -7.57 19.66 8.08
N CYS A 23 -6.25 19.50 7.89
CA CYS A 23 -5.28 19.70 8.96
C CYS A 23 -5.14 21.17 9.38
N GLY A 24 -5.41 22.11 8.47
CA GLY A 24 -5.36 23.55 8.73
C GLY A 24 -6.52 24.08 9.57
N GLU A 25 -7.67 23.43 9.51
CA GLU A 25 -8.86 23.72 10.34
C GLU A 25 -8.77 23.13 11.76
N ASN A 26 -7.57 22.74 12.21
CA ASN A 26 -7.38 22.18 13.54
C ASN A 26 -7.44 23.26 14.62
N ASP A 27 -8.36 23.10 15.57
CA ASP A 27 -8.54 24.00 16.71
C ASP A 27 -8.68 23.22 18.04
N GLU A 28 -8.58 23.91 19.17
CA GLU A 28 -8.83 23.31 20.50
C GLU A 28 -10.25 22.74 20.63
N SER A 29 -11.23 23.42 20.01
CA SER A 29 -12.65 23.02 20.02
C SER A 29 -12.99 21.93 18.99
N PHE A 30 -12.23 21.85 17.90
CA PHE A 30 -12.43 20.88 16.83
C PHE A 30 -11.08 20.39 16.28
N ARG A 31 -10.64 19.26 16.83
CA ARG A 31 -9.35 18.67 16.48
C ARG A 31 -9.48 17.83 15.24
N THR A 32 -8.61 18.09 14.26
CA THR A 32 -8.63 17.39 12.98
C THR A 32 -7.40 16.50 12.83
N GLY A 33 -7.40 15.70 11.77
CA GLY A 33 -6.29 14.88 11.37
C GLY A 33 -6.58 14.15 10.07
N CYS A 34 -5.55 13.60 9.45
CA CYS A 34 -5.70 12.82 8.22
C CYS A 34 -4.95 11.49 8.32
N ILE A 35 -5.57 10.41 7.85
CA ILE A 35 -4.86 9.15 7.56
C ILE A 35 -4.60 9.08 6.06
N ARG A 36 -3.35 8.77 5.70
CA ARG A 36 -2.89 8.45 4.35
C ARG A 36 -2.55 6.96 4.28
N PRO A 37 -3.45 6.11 3.75
CA PRO A 37 -3.11 4.73 3.47
C PRO A 37 -1.97 4.67 2.44
N ALA A 38 -1.06 3.71 2.60
CA ALA A 38 -0.09 3.36 1.57
C ALA A 38 -0.79 2.79 0.31
N ASN A 39 -0.04 2.66 -0.79
CA ASN A 39 -0.60 2.30 -2.08
C ASN A 39 -0.53 0.79 -2.36
N ALA A 40 -1.61 0.04 -2.52
CA ALA A 40 -3.03 0.31 -2.38
C ALA A 40 -3.63 -0.42 -1.16
N VAL A 41 -4.88 -0.11 -0.82
CA VAL A 41 -5.61 -0.78 0.26
C VAL A 41 -6.21 -2.09 -0.23
N TYR A 42 -5.97 -3.19 0.48
CA TYR A 42 -6.45 -4.53 0.09
C TYR A 42 -7.25 -5.23 1.20
N GLY A 43 -7.91 -6.34 0.85
CA GLY A 43 -8.63 -7.18 1.82
C GLY A 43 -10.10 -6.82 2.02
N GLN A 44 -10.62 -5.85 1.27
CA GLN A 44 -12.06 -5.60 1.18
C GLN A 44 -12.68 -6.49 0.07
N GLN A 45 -13.93 -6.93 0.25
CA GLN A 45 -14.67 -7.54 -0.86
C GLN A 45 -14.71 -6.60 -2.08
N GLY A 46 -14.30 -7.14 -3.23
CA GLY A 46 -14.26 -6.39 -4.49
C GLY A 46 -13.14 -5.37 -4.58
N ASP A 47 -12.07 -5.50 -3.78
CA ASP A 47 -10.95 -4.56 -3.87
C ASP A 47 -10.36 -4.54 -5.29
N ALA A 48 -10.20 -3.33 -5.81
CA ALA A 48 -9.74 -3.12 -7.19
C ALA A 48 -8.25 -3.40 -7.37
N CYS A 49 -7.50 -3.54 -6.26
CA CYS A 49 -6.07 -3.82 -6.29
C CYS A 49 -5.82 -5.31 -6.48
N PHE A 50 -5.90 -6.12 -5.44
CA PHE A 50 -5.63 -7.55 -5.54
C PHE A 50 -6.86 -8.36 -5.95
N GLY A 51 -8.06 -8.03 -5.48
CA GLY A 51 -9.27 -8.76 -5.84
C GLY A 51 -9.48 -8.86 -7.35
N ARG A 52 -9.34 -7.74 -8.05
CA ARG A 52 -9.37 -7.72 -9.52
C ARG A 52 -8.18 -8.46 -10.14
N LEU A 53 -6.95 -8.21 -9.67
CA LEU A 53 -5.76 -8.85 -10.25
C LEU A 53 -5.81 -10.37 -10.12
N LEU A 54 -6.23 -10.89 -8.97
CA LEU A 54 -6.37 -12.33 -8.69
C LEU A 54 -7.51 -12.99 -9.49
N SER A 55 -8.50 -12.20 -9.93
CA SER A 55 -9.60 -12.69 -10.78
C SER A 55 -9.22 -12.85 -12.26
N LEU A 56 -8.10 -12.25 -12.69
CA LEU A 56 -7.67 -12.28 -14.08
C LEU A 56 -6.78 -13.50 -14.37
N PRO A 57 -6.97 -14.19 -15.51
CA PRO A 57 -6.11 -15.30 -15.89
C PRO A 57 -4.68 -14.85 -16.27
N VAL A 58 -4.53 -13.59 -16.68
CA VAL A 58 -3.25 -12.96 -17.02
C VAL A 58 -3.25 -11.53 -16.47
N ILE A 59 -2.17 -11.17 -15.78
CA ILE A 59 -1.97 -9.83 -15.21
C ILE A 59 -0.96 -9.08 -16.08
N PRO A 60 -1.39 -8.16 -16.96
CA PRO A 60 -0.45 -7.34 -17.70
C PRO A 60 0.23 -6.34 -16.75
N THR A 61 1.55 -6.26 -16.82
CA THR A 61 2.35 -5.26 -16.09
C THR A 61 3.35 -4.59 -17.03
N TRP A 62 3.46 -3.27 -16.95
CA TRP A 62 4.40 -2.44 -17.71
C TRP A 62 5.49 -1.82 -16.82
N ILE A 63 5.41 -2.04 -15.51
CA ILE A 63 6.28 -1.44 -14.50
C ILE A 63 6.70 -2.46 -13.43
N PRO A 64 7.33 -3.58 -13.82
CA PRO A 64 7.67 -4.67 -12.88
C PRO A 64 8.71 -4.25 -11.82
N HIS A 65 9.45 -3.18 -12.07
CA HIS A 65 10.47 -2.64 -11.17
C HIS A 65 9.89 -1.66 -10.12
N VAL A 66 8.61 -1.31 -10.21
CA VAL A 66 7.97 -0.41 -9.25
C VAL A 66 7.65 -1.20 -7.98
N ILE A 67 8.22 -0.71 -6.89
CA ILE A 67 8.10 -1.27 -5.54
C ILE A 67 7.08 -0.43 -4.76
N GLN A 68 6.07 -1.08 -4.17
CA GLN A 68 4.99 -0.39 -3.47
C GLN A 68 4.70 -1.04 -2.10
N ASN A 69 4.35 -0.20 -1.13
CA ASN A 69 3.86 -0.64 0.17
C ASN A 69 2.34 -0.76 0.10
N PHE A 70 1.82 -1.97 0.25
CA PHE A 70 0.39 -2.23 0.37
C PHE A 70 -0.04 -2.15 1.84
N VAL A 71 -1.34 -1.95 2.06
CA VAL A 71 -1.91 -1.91 3.41
C VAL A 71 -3.24 -2.64 3.47
N HIS A 72 -3.42 -3.50 4.47
CA HIS A 72 -4.70 -4.16 4.67
C HIS A 72 -5.76 -3.16 5.18
N GLY A 73 -7.01 -3.27 4.69
CA GLY A 73 -8.10 -2.37 5.08
C GLY A 73 -8.36 -2.34 6.59
N ALA A 74 -8.18 -3.48 7.28
CA ALA A 74 -8.27 -3.53 8.74
C ALA A 74 -7.20 -2.68 9.45
N ASN A 75 -5.99 -2.60 8.90
CA ASN A 75 -4.91 -1.80 9.49
C ASN A 75 -5.18 -0.29 9.28
N VAL A 76 -5.77 0.07 8.13
CA VAL A 76 -6.27 1.44 7.90
C VAL A 76 -7.37 1.80 8.89
N ALA A 77 -8.34 0.90 9.09
CA ALA A 77 -9.41 1.10 10.06
C ALA A 77 -8.88 1.23 11.50
N GLU A 78 -7.91 0.41 11.89
CA GLU A 78 -7.22 0.54 13.17
C GLU A 78 -6.49 1.88 13.30
N GLY A 79 -5.83 2.34 12.23
CA GLY A 79 -5.21 3.67 12.17
C GLY A 79 -6.21 4.79 12.43
N HIS A 80 -7.40 4.73 11.81
CA HIS A 80 -8.48 5.67 12.08
C HIS A 80 -8.96 5.64 13.53
N LEU A 81 -9.23 4.45 14.07
CA LEU A 81 -9.68 4.30 15.47
C LEU A 81 -8.66 4.85 16.47
N ARG A 82 -7.37 4.58 16.24
CA ARG A 82 -6.29 5.10 17.09
C ARG A 82 -6.17 6.62 16.97
N GLN A 83 -6.32 7.18 15.78
CA GLN A 83 -6.33 8.63 15.57
C GLN A 83 -7.50 9.27 16.29
N GLU A 84 -8.72 8.76 16.11
CA GLU A 84 -9.92 9.25 16.78
C GLU A 84 -9.76 9.20 18.31
N ALA A 85 -9.28 8.08 18.85
CA ALA A 85 -9.03 7.91 20.27
C ALA A 85 -7.98 8.88 20.84
N VAL A 86 -7.05 9.37 20.01
CA VAL A 86 -6.07 10.39 20.41
C VAL A 86 -6.66 11.79 20.33
N LEU A 87 -7.44 12.09 19.29
CA LEU A 87 -8.11 13.38 19.12
C LEU A 87 -9.17 13.63 20.21
N ALA A 88 -9.87 12.58 20.63
CA ALA A 88 -10.90 12.65 21.68
C ALA A 88 -10.36 12.83 23.11
N ARG A 89 -9.05 12.67 23.35
CA ARG A 89 -8.46 12.83 24.70
C ARG A 89 -8.47 14.29 25.13
N LYS A 90 -8.82 14.54 26.39
CA LYS A 90 -8.69 15.88 26.99
C LYS A 90 -7.21 16.21 27.25
N GLY A 91 -6.84 17.48 27.08
CA GLY A 91 -5.46 17.96 27.28
C GLY A 91 -4.67 18.08 25.97
N ASP A 92 -3.36 18.24 26.08
CA ASP A 92 -2.50 18.46 24.92
C ASP A 92 -2.51 17.24 23.96
N CYS A 93 -2.60 17.52 22.66
CA CYS A 93 -2.73 16.53 21.60
C CYS A 93 -1.83 16.92 20.43
N PRO A 94 -0.51 16.66 20.51
CA PRO A 94 0.44 17.04 19.46
C PRO A 94 0.24 16.27 18.14
N GLN A 95 -0.64 15.28 18.13
CA GLN A 95 -1.05 14.53 16.93
C GLN A 95 -2.20 15.21 16.17
N ALA A 96 -2.90 16.17 16.76
CA ALA A 96 -3.96 16.93 16.12
C ALA A 96 -3.42 17.84 15.01
N GLY A 97 -4.21 18.07 13.96
CA GLY A 97 -3.82 18.87 12.79
C GLY A 97 -2.69 18.26 11.96
N ARG A 98 -2.45 16.94 12.07
CA ARG A 98 -1.34 16.26 11.38
C ARG A 98 -1.82 15.09 10.53
N PRO A 99 -1.17 14.88 9.36
CA PRO A 99 -1.37 13.68 8.57
C PRO A 99 -0.46 12.54 9.07
N PHE A 100 -0.98 11.30 9.05
CA PHE A 100 -0.24 10.09 9.37
C PHE A 100 -0.34 9.07 8.24
N ILE A 101 0.79 8.46 7.89
CA ILE A 101 0.82 7.37 6.91
C ILE A 101 0.58 6.05 7.62
N VAL A 102 -0.28 5.20 7.06
CA VAL A 102 -0.51 3.84 7.55
C VAL A 102 -0.09 2.84 6.47
N THR A 103 0.81 1.94 6.84
CA THR A 103 1.37 0.90 5.97
C THR A 103 1.49 -0.40 6.77
N ASP A 104 1.48 -1.53 6.08
CA ASP A 104 1.77 -2.80 6.70
C ASP A 104 3.25 -2.88 7.14
N PRO A 105 3.57 -3.67 8.17
CA PRO A 105 4.94 -3.82 8.68
C PRO A 105 5.85 -4.63 7.74
N ASN A 106 5.29 -5.19 6.67
CA ASN A 106 6.00 -6.03 5.73
C ASN A 106 6.95 -5.19 4.86
N PRO A 107 8.10 -5.74 4.43
CA PRO A 107 8.94 -5.06 3.46
C PRO A 107 8.17 -4.84 2.15
N PRO A 108 8.43 -3.73 1.44
CA PRO A 108 7.73 -3.45 0.19
C PRO A 108 8.07 -4.51 -0.87
N SER A 109 7.05 -5.03 -1.53
CA SER A 109 7.20 -6.01 -2.61
C SER A 109 7.16 -5.34 -3.99
N PRO A 110 7.92 -5.85 -4.98
CA PRO A 110 7.73 -5.46 -6.36
C PRO A 110 6.36 -5.94 -6.86
N LEU A 111 5.81 -5.23 -7.85
CA LEU A 111 4.54 -5.63 -8.47
C LEU A 111 4.62 -7.05 -9.03
N PRO A 112 3.53 -7.85 -8.96
CA PRO A 112 3.54 -9.22 -9.44
C PRO A 112 3.95 -9.28 -10.92
N THR A 113 5.04 -9.99 -11.20
CA THR A 113 5.42 -10.34 -12.57
C THR A 113 4.76 -11.66 -12.94
N CYS A 114 4.13 -11.73 -14.11
CA CYS A 114 3.92 -13.01 -14.77
C CYS A 114 5.29 -13.56 -15.21
N THR A 115 6.01 -14.24 -14.33
CA THR A 115 7.01 -15.20 -14.81
C THR A 115 6.20 -16.37 -15.39
N GLY A 116 6.40 -16.68 -16.67
CA GLY A 116 5.83 -17.87 -17.29
C GLY A 116 6.16 -19.13 -16.48
N PRO A 117 5.52 -20.28 -16.78
CA PRO A 117 5.74 -21.51 -16.04
C PRO A 117 7.24 -21.77 -15.88
N SER A 118 7.66 -22.01 -14.64
CA SER A 118 9.03 -22.40 -14.34
C SER A 118 9.47 -23.48 -15.33
N PRO A 119 10.66 -23.37 -15.95
CA PRO A 119 11.12 -24.41 -16.85
C PRO A 119 11.06 -25.76 -16.11
N PRO A 120 10.56 -26.83 -16.76
CA PRO A 120 10.45 -28.12 -16.11
C PRO A 120 11.82 -28.50 -15.55
N SER A 121 11.84 -28.99 -14.30
CA SER A 121 13.07 -29.46 -13.68
C SER A 121 13.72 -30.45 -14.64
N GLN A 122 14.93 -30.13 -15.10
CA GLN A 122 15.72 -31.08 -15.86
C GLN A 122 15.96 -32.25 -14.93
N SER A 123 15.26 -33.36 -15.14
CA SER A 123 15.58 -34.62 -14.51
C SER A 123 16.99 -34.98 -14.96
N THR A 124 17.94 -34.91 -14.03
CA THR A 124 19.28 -35.43 -14.23
C THR A 124 19.18 -36.89 -14.70
N PRO A 125 19.77 -37.28 -15.85
CA PRO A 125 19.79 -38.68 -16.24
C PRO A 125 20.61 -39.46 -15.21
N ARG A 126 20.04 -40.54 -14.67
CA ARG A 126 20.78 -41.49 -13.83
C ARG A 126 21.96 -42.01 -14.65
N SER A 127 23.18 -41.76 -14.19
CA SER A 127 24.36 -42.38 -14.78
C SER A 127 24.25 -43.89 -14.59
N SER A 128 24.07 -44.62 -15.68
CA SER A 128 24.29 -46.07 -15.72
C SER A 128 25.79 -46.32 -15.56
N SER A 129 26.24 -46.56 -14.33
CA SER A 129 27.60 -47.04 -14.06
C SER A 129 27.60 -48.55 -14.15
N SER A 130 27.87 -49.06 -15.35
CA SER A 130 28.41 -50.40 -15.56
C SER A 130 29.83 -50.46 -15.00
N TYR A 131 30.08 -51.33 -14.02
CA TYR A 131 31.43 -51.84 -13.76
C TYR A 131 31.37 -53.26 -13.19
N ASN A 132 31.81 -54.20 -14.02
CA ASN A 132 32.17 -55.57 -13.67
C ASN A 132 33.71 -55.59 -13.55
N PRO A 133 34.26 -56.38 -12.62
CA PRO A 133 35.10 -57.48 -13.07
C PRO A 133 34.56 -58.85 -12.65
#